data_AF-A0A212CQR4-F1
#
_entry.id   AF-A0A212CQR4-F1
#
_cell.length_a   1.000
_cell.length_b   1.000
_cell.length_c   1.000
_cell.angle_alpha   90.00
_cell.angle_beta   90.00
_cell.angle_gamma   90.00
#
_symmetry.space_group_name_H-M   'P 1'
#
loop_
_entity.id
_entity.type
_entity.pdbx_description
1 polymer ?
#
loop_
_entity_poly.entity_id
_entity_poly.type
_entity_poly.pdbx_seq_one_letter_code
_entity_poly.pdbx_strand_id
1 'polypeptide(L)'
;MASTPGSKRFSPAGLQHRMAAELSYLSAIEESVRQLSDVERVRGVSLAQQESVSLAQIIKAQQQRHERDLALLKLKAEQEALECQRQLEETRSKAAQVHAESLQQVVKSQRDMTEVLQEATCKIATQQTETARLTTNAARHICEMAELTRTHISDAITASGAPLAALKSQSGSLSQSKEGTLDSKHQKFSPSCDSYSESSRYKNRDRRSSSGSSRQESPSVPSSKENEKKLHGEKMESSIEEQVQTAADDSFRSDSVPSLPDEKDLTWKRKEAIMKTLMKKLPQKRLHCPLP
;
A
#
# COMPACT_ATOMS: atom_id res chain seq x y z
N MET A 1 47.51 105.16 2.57
CA MET A 1 48.59 104.90 3.55
C MET A 1 48.28 103.60 4.25
N ALA A 2 48.72 102.46 3.68
CA ALA A 2 48.44 101.13 4.23
C ALA A 2 49.57 100.75 5.20
N SER A 3 49.22 100.61 6.48
CA SER A 3 50.12 100.14 7.54
C SER A 3 50.47 98.67 7.29
N THR A 4 51.72 98.40 6.93
CA THR A 4 52.26 97.04 6.90
C THR A 4 52.27 96.48 8.33
N PRO A 5 51.78 95.25 8.58
CA PRO A 5 51.80 94.68 9.91
C PRO A 5 53.25 94.40 10.30
N GLY A 6 53.69 94.98 11.41
CA GLY A 6 55.06 94.89 11.91
C GLY A 6 55.52 93.45 12.07
N SER A 7 56.73 93.17 11.55
CA SER A 7 57.44 91.92 11.77
C SER A 7 57.63 91.69 13.27
N LYS A 8 56.98 90.66 13.83
CA LYS A 8 57.08 90.29 15.24
C LYS A 8 58.51 89.83 15.53
N ARG A 9 59.38 90.72 16.00
CA ARG A 9 60.72 90.36 16.50
C ARG A 9 60.53 89.55 17.78
N PHE A 10 60.85 88.26 17.75
CA PHE A 10 60.83 87.40 18.93
C PHE A 10 62.13 87.55 19.72
N SER A 11 62.05 87.50 21.06
CA SER A 11 63.22 87.27 21.90
C SER A 11 63.70 85.82 21.74
N PRO A 12 65.00 85.53 21.94
CA PRO A 12 65.52 84.16 21.83
C PRO A 12 64.75 83.12 22.66
N ALA A 13 64.40 83.48 23.90
CA ALA A 13 63.57 82.63 24.78
C ALA A 13 62.13 82.46 24.25
N GLY A 14 61.52 83.51 23.72
CA GLY A 14 60.18 83.44 23.13
C GLY A 14 60.12 82.56 21.88
N LEU A 15 61.18 82.55 21.08
CA LEU A 15 61.31 81.64 19.94
C LEU A 15 61.47 80.18 20.39
N GLN A 16 62.29 79.93 21.43
CA GLN A 16 62.48 78.59 21.98
C GLN A 16 61.18 78.01 22.56
N HIS A 17 60.43 78.79 23.34
CA HIS A 17 59.12 78.36 23.85
C HIS A 17 58.12 78.08 22.72
N ARG A 18 58.10 78.92 21.68
CA ARG A 18 57.28 78.66 20.49
C ARG A 18 57.69 77.35 19.81
N MET A 19 58.99 77.14 19.56
CA MET A 19 59.47 75.91 18.92
C MET A 19 59.12 74.66 19.73
N ALA A 20 59.30 74.70 21.06
CA ALA A 20 58.92 73.60 21.95
C ALA A 20 57.41 73.32 21.90
N ALA A 21 56.58 74.37 21.87
CA ALA A 21 55.12 74.23 21.74
C ALA A 21 54.72 73.64 20.38
N GLU A 22 55.35 74.07 19.28
CA GLU A 22 55.11 73.52 17.94
C GLU A 22 55.49 72.03 17.86
N LEU A 23 56.65 71.64 18.42
CA LEU A 23 57.06 70.24 18.48
C LEU A 23 56.11 69.39 19.34
N SER A 24 55.64 69.93 20.46
CA SER A 24 54.64 69.27 21.31
C SER A 24 53.30 69.10 20.59
N TYR A 25 52.88 70.07 19.79
CA TYR A 25 51.66 70.00 19.01
C TYR A 25 51.76 68.96 17.88
N LEU A 26 52.89 68.93 17.16
CA LEU A 26 53.16 67.92 16.15
C LEU A 26 53.18 66.51 16.76
N SER A 27 53.81 66.34 17.93
CA SER A 27 53.79 65.08 18.67
C SER A 27 52.38 64.66 19.09
N ALA A 28 51.54 65.61 19.51
CA ALA A 28 50.13 65.33 19.82
C ALA A 28 49.32 64.92 18.58
N ILE A 29 49.59 65.51 17.41
CA ILE A 29 48.97 65.08 16.15
C ILE A 29 49.40 63.66 15.81
N GLU A 30 50.69 63.34 15.86
CA GLU A 30 51.19 61.98 15.58
C GLU A 30 50.51 60.94 16.48
N GLU A 31 50.36 61.25 17.76
CA GLU A 31 49.65 60.38 18.70
C GLU A 31 48.17 60.25 18.36
N SER A 32 47.49 61.33 17.97
CA SER A 32 46.08 61.29 17.56
C SER A 32 45.86 60.43 16.31
N VAL A 33 46.81 60.42 15.37
CA VAL A 33 46.76 59.58 14.17
C VAL A 33 46.91 58.10 14.55
N ARG A 34 47.85 57.77 15.45
CA ARG A 34 47.98 56.41 15.99
C ARG A 34 46.69 55.94 16.67
N GLN A 35 46.10 56.78 17.52
CA GLN A 35 44.84 56.48 18.22
C GLN A 35 43.68 56.29 17.25
N LEU A 36 43.57 57.12 16.22
CA LEU A 36 42.54 56.96 15.19
C LEU A 36 42.67 55.60 14.49
N SER A 37 43.90 55.20 14.11
CA SER A 37 44.14 53.88 13.52
C SER A 37 43.75 52.73 14.45
N ASP A 38 44.02 52.85 15.76
CA ASP A 38 43.57 51.85 16.74
C ASP A 38 42.05 51.77 16.85
N VAL A 39 41.35 52.91 16.83
CA VAL A 39 39.89 52.95 16.83
C VAL A 39 39.32 52.31 15.56
N GLU A 40 39.89 52.60 14.39
CA GLU A 40 39.46 51.99 13.12
C GLU A 40 39.70 50.47 13.10
N ARG A 41 40.83 50.02 13.65
CA ARG A 41 41.13 48.60 13.80
C ARG A 41 40.13 47.91 14.72
N VAL A 42 39.83 48.49 15.88
CA VAL A 42 38.82 47.95 16.81
C VAL A 42 37.45 47.94 16.15
N ARG A 43 37.07 49.00 15.42
CA ARG A 43 35.82 49.06 14.66
C ARG A 43 35.73 47.92 13.63
N GLY A 44 36.80 47.65 12.90
CA GLY A 44 36.86 46.55 11.94
C GLY A 44 36.65 45.18 12.60
N VAL A 45 37.31 44.94 13.74
CA VAL A 45 37.15 43.69 14.52
C VAL A 45 35.74 43.55 15.07
N SER A 46 35.19 44.62 15.66
CA SER A 46 33.83 44.60 16.24
C SER A 46 32.77 44.32 15.18
N LEU A 47 32.90 44.89 13.97
CA LEU A 47 31.98 44.62 12.87
C LEU A 47 32.06 43.16 12.43
N ALA A 48 33.27 42.63 12.23
CA ALA A 48 33.45 41.22 11.87
C ALA A 48 32.91 40.27 12.95
N GLN A 49 33.06 40.61 14.24
CA GLN A 49 32.49 39.84 15.34
C GLN A 49 30.95 39.89 15.33
N GLN A 50 30.36 41.07 15.13
CA GLN A 50 28.91 41.23 15.03
C GLN A 50 28.34 40.39 13.88
N GLU A 51 28.96 40.47 12.70
CA GLU A 51 28.56 39.69 11.54
C GLU A 51 28.70 38.18 11.80
N SER A 52 29.80 37.76 12.44
CA SER A 52 30.02 36.34 12.78
C SER A 52 28.94 35.81 13.75
N VAL A 53 28.58 36.58 14.76
CA VAL A 53 27.52 36.21 15.72
C VAL A 53 26.15 36.18 15.03
N SER A 54 25.85 37.19 14.19
CA SER A 54 24.61 37.23 13.40
C SER A 54 24.48 36.03 12.48
N LEU A 55 25.54 35.68 11.75
CA LEU A 55 25.57 34.50 10.88
C LEU A 55 25.38 33.20 11.66
N ALA A 56 26.04 33.05 12.81
CA ALA A 56 25.86 31.88 13.67
C ALA A 56 24.39 31.73 14.14
N GLN A 57 23.74 32.85 14.49
CA GLN A 57 22.33 32.85 14.88
C GLN A 57 21.40 32.47 13.73
N ILE A 58 21.64 33.01 12.53
CA ILE A 58 20.85 32.67 11.32
C ILE A 58 20.99 31.18 10.99
N ILE A 59 22.21 30.66 10.96
CA ILE A 59 22.49 29.24 10.67
C ILE A 59 21.79 28.35 11.70
N LYS A 60 21.89 28.69 13.00
CA LYS A 60 21.21 27.94 14.07
C LYS A 60 19.69 27.94 13.88
N ALA A 61 19.10 29.09 13.56
CA ALA A 61 17.66 29.19 13.32
C ALA A 61 17.22 28.41 12.07
N GLN A 62 18.03 28.41 11.01
CA GLN A 62 17.79 27.58 9.82
C GLN A 62 17.86 26.09 10.15
N GLN A 63 18.88 25.65 10.89
CA GLN A 63 19.02 24.26 11.31
C GLN A 63 17.82 23.78 12.13
N GLN A 64 17.37 24.58 13.11
CA GLN A 64 16.20 24.25 13.92
C GLN A 64 14.90 24.17 13.09
N ARG A 65 14.74 25.04 12.08
CA ARG A 65 13.62 24.96 11.15
C ARG A 65 13.65 23.66 10.34
N HIS A 66 14.79 23.32 9.75
CA HIS A 66 14.94 22.08 9.00
C HIS A 66 14.69 20.84 9.86
N GLU A 67 15.13 20.84 11.11
CA GLU A 67 14.86 19.76 12.05
C GLU A 67 13.36 19.60 12.33
N ARG A 68 12.65 20.71 12.56
CA ARG A 68 11.19 20.71 12.73
C ARG A 68 10.45 20.25 11.47
N ASP A 69 10.84 20.74 10.31
CA ASP A 69 10.21 20.38 9.03
C ASP A 69 10.39 18.89 8.74
N LEU A 70 11.59 18.35 9.02
CA LEU A 70 11.87 16.93 8.89
C LEU A 70 11.02 16.09 9.86
N ALA A 71 10.87 16.54 11.11
CA ALA A 71 10.03 15.85 12.09
C ALA A 71 8.55 15.84 11.67
N LEU A 72 8.04 16.95 11.14
CA LEU A 72 6.68 17.05 10.62
C LEU A 72 6.46 16.15 9.41
N LEU A 73 7.41 16.14 8.46
CA LEU A 73 7.33 15.26 7.28
C LEU A 73 7.35 13.79 7.69
N LYS A 74 8.18 13.41 8.66
CA LYS A 74 8.24 12.03 9.18
C LYS A 74 6.90 11.63 9.81
N LEU A 75 6.33 12.47 10.67
CA LEU A 75 5.03 12.21 11.29
C LEU A 75 3.92 12.09 10.25
N LYS A 76 3.93 12.94 9.22
CA LYS A 76 2.96 12.87 8.12
C LYS A 76 3.11 11.57 7.32
N ALA A 77 4.34 11.17 7.01
CA ALA A 77 4.60 9.91 6.31
C ALA A 77 4.16 8.69 7.12
N GLU A 78 4.40 8.69 8.44
CA GLU A 78 3.92 7.63 9.34
C GLU A 78 2.39 7.60 9.41
N GLN A 79 1.74 8.76 9.52
CA GLN A 79 0.28 8.86 9.48
C GLN A 79 -0.30 8.30 8.17
N GLU A 80 0.25 8.71 7.03
CA GLU A 80 -0.20 8.25 5.71
C GLU A 80 -0.02 6.73 5.56
N ALA A 81 1.11 6.18 6.02
CA ALA A 81 1.34 4.74 6.02
C ALA A 81 0.30 3.97 6.86
N LEU A 82 -0.05 4.48 8.04
CA LEU A 82 -1.07 3.90 8.92
C LEU A 82 -2.47 3.97 8.29
N GLU A 83 -2.81 5.08 7.65
CA GLU A 83 -4.09 5.24 6.95
C GLU A 83 -4.20 4.29 5.74
N CYS A 84 -3.14 4.16 4.95
CA CYS A 84 -3.06 3.18 3.87
C CYS A 84 -3.21 1.74 4.39
N GLN A 85 -2.54 1.41 5.49
CA GLN A 85 -2.63 0.09 6.11
C GLN A 85 -4.07 -0.22 6.56
N ARG A 86 -4.72 0.71 7.26
CA ARG A 86 -6.13 0.57 7.66
C ARG A 86 -7.03 0.32 6.45
N GLN A 87 -6.84 1.06 5.36
CA GLN A 87 -7.65 0.91 4.16
C GLN A 87 -7.46 -0.47 3.52
N LEU A 88 -6.23 -0.97 3.47
CA LEU A 88 -5.93 -2.31 2.98
C LEU A 88 -6.58 -3.39 3.85
N GLU A 89 -6.50 -3.26 5.18
CA GLU A 89 -7.15 -4.19 6.11
C GLU A 89 -8.68 -4.16 5.98
N GLU A 90 -9.29 -2.98 5.82
CA GLU A 90 -10.72 -2.85 5.58
C GLU A 90 -11.13 -3.53 4.28
N THR A 91 -10.42 -3.27 3.18
CA THR A 91 -10.71 -3.93 1.89
C THR A 91 -10.51 -5.44 1.96
N ARG A 92 -9.47 -5.92 2.64
CA ARG A 92 -9.23 -7.34 2.87
C ARG A 92 -10.36 -7.97 3.69
N SER A 93 -10.80 -7.30 4.75
CA SER A 93 -11.90 -7.78 5.59
C SER A 93 -13.22 -7.84 4.80
N LYS A 94 -13.54 -6.81 4.01
CA LYS A 94 -14.72 -6.80 3.14
C LYS A 94 -14.67 -7.92 2.10
N ALA A 95 -13.53 -8.12 1.46
CA ALA A 95 -13.34 -9.21 0.50
C ALA A 95 -13.51 -10.59 1.18
N ALA A 96 -12.96 -10.77 2.37
CA ALA A 96 -13.12 -12.00 3.16
C ALA A 96 -14.57 -12.23 3.59
N GLN A 97 -15.30 -11.17 3.97
CA GLN A 97 -16.72 -11.24 4.32
C GLN A 97 -17.57 -11.66 3.12
N VAL A 98 -17.41 -10.99 1.97
CA VAL A 98 -18.15 -11.34 0.74
C VAL A 98 -17.87 -12.79 0.33
N HIS A 99 -16.62 -13.24 0.47
CA HIS A 99 -16.26 -14.63 0.22
C HIS A 99 -16.96 -15.60 1.18
N ALA A 100 -17.00 -15.30 2.48
CA ALA A 100 -17.69 -16.13 3.48
C ALA A 100 -19.20 -16.19 3.23
N GLU A 101 -19.83 -15.06 2.89
CA GLU A 101 -21.26 -14.97 2.56
C GLU A 101 -21.59 -15.77 1.28
N SER A 102 -20.73 -15.69 0.25
CA SER A 102 -20.90 -16.49 -0.97
C SER A 102 -20.84 -18.00 -0.69
N LEU A 103 -19.88 -18.45 0.14
CA LEU A 103 -19.82 -19.85 0.56
C LEU A 103 -21.07 -20.27 1.34
N GLN A 104 -21.57 -19.42 2.24
CA GLN A 104 -22.84 -19.68 2.94
C GLN A 104 -24.00 -19.81 1.95
N GLN A 105 -24.06 -18.97 0.91
CA GLN A 105 -25.11 -19.02 -0.09
C GLN A 105 -25.04 -20.31 -0.92
N VAL A 106 -23.84 -20.77 -1.30
CA VAL A 106 -23.64 -22.04 -2.01
C VAL A 106 -24.03 -23.24 -1.15
N VAL A 107 -23.63 -23.25 0.12
CA VAL A 107 -24.01 -24.32 1.05
C VAL A 107 -25.52 -24.33 1.27
N LYS A 108 -26.14 -23.14 1.38
CA LYS A 108 -27.59 -23.01 1.50
C LYS A 108 -28.31 -23.53 0.25
N SER A 109 -27.91 -23.10 -0.95
CA SER A 109 -28.54 -23.56 -2.19
C SER A 109 -28.36 -25.06 -2.42
N GLN A 110 -27.23 -25.63 -2.01
CA GLN A 110 -27.00 -27.08 -2.05
C GLN A 110 -27.95 -27.83 -1.11
N ARG A 111 -28.20 -27.30 0.11
CA ARG A 111 -29.18 -27.88 1.04
C ARG A 111 -30.60 -27.80 0.48
N ASP A 112 -31.00 -26.63 0.00
CA ASP A 112 -32.34 -26.41 -0.56
C ASP A 112 -32.59 -27.35 -1.77
N MET A 113 -31.59 -27.52 -2.65
CA MET A 113 -31.67 -28.48 -3.76
C MET A 113 -31.78 -29.93 -3.27
N THR A 114 -31.00 -30.30 -2.25
CA THR A 114 -31.03 -31.65 -1.68
C THR A 114 -32.38 -31.93 -1.02
N GLU A 115 -32.98 -30.96 -0.35
CA GLU A 115 -34.31 -31.05 0.25
C GLU A 115 -35.39 -31.26 -0.83
N VAL A 116 -35.37 -30.48 -1.91
CA VAL A 116 -36.29 -30.66 -3.05
C VAL A 116 -36.12 -32.03 -3.71
N LEU A 117 -34.88 -32.48 -3.93
CA LEU A 117 -34.60 -33.82 -4.47
C LEU A 117 -35.07 -34.93 -3.54
N GLN A 118 -34.87 -34.77 -2.23
CA GLN A 118 -35.34 -35.71 -1.22
C GLN A 118 -36.87 -35.78 -1.18
N GLU A 119 -37.55 -34.63 -1.21
CA GLU A 119 -39.01 -34.56 -1.25
C GLU A 119 -39.57 -35.25 -2.51
N ALA A 120 -39.00 -34.97 -3.68
CA ALA A 120 -39.39 -35.60 -4.94
C ALA A 120 -39.15 -37.11 -4.92
N THR A 121 -37.99 -37.55 -4.41
CA THR A 121 -37.64 -38.97 -4.27
C THR A 121 -38.61 -39.67 -3.32
N CYS A 122 -38.99 -39.04 -2.20
CA CYS A 122 -39.95 -39.58 -1.26
C CYS A 122 -41.34 -39.74 -1.89
N LYS A 123 -41.83 -38.72 -2.63
CA LYS A 123 -43.10 -38.80 -3.37
C LYS A 123 -43.10 -39.90 -4.44
N ILE A 124 -42.00 -40.06 -5.18
CA ILE A 124 -41.85 -41.13 -6.16
C ILE A 124 -41.84 -42.49 -5.47
N ALA A 125 -41.10 -42.64 -4.38
CA ALA A 125 -41.06 -43.89 -3.62
C ALA A 125 -42.44 -44.29 -3.11
N THR A 126 -43.21 -43.35 -2.53
CA THR A 126 -44.59 -43.63 -2.12
C THR A 126 -45.46 -44.03 -3.31
N GLN A 127 -45.37 -43.33 -4.43
CA GLN A 127 -46.16 -43.64 -5.62
C GLN A 127 -45.79 -44.99 -6.24
N GLN A 128 -44.51 -45.36 -6.22
CA GLN A 128 -44.05 -46.70 -6.61
C GLN A 128 -44.60 -47.78 -5.67
N THR A 129 -44.59 -47.56 -4.35
CA THR A 129 -45.17 -48.52 -3.39
C THR A 129 -46.67 -48.69 -3.55
N GLU A 130 -47.41 -47.61 -3.80
CA GLU A 130 -48.86 -47.66 -4.07
C GLU A 130 -49.16 -48.41 -5.36
N THR A 131 -48.41 -48.13 -6.43
CA THR A 131 -48.54 -48.83 -7.72
C THR A 131 -48.28 -50.32 -7.56
N ALA A 132 -47.19 -50.70 -6.87
CA ALA A 132 -46.86 -52.09 -6.58
C ALA A 132 -47.97 -52.81 -5.80
N ARG A 133 -48.54 -52.15 -4.77
CA ARG A 133 -49.66 -52.68 -3.97
C ARG A 133 -50.91 -52.93 -4.82
N LEU A 134 -51.26 -52.01 -5.72
CA LEU A 134 -52.40 -52.17 -6.63
C LEU A 134 -52.17 -53.33 -7.60
N THR A 135 -50.97 -53.48 -8.16
CA THR A 135 -50.62 -54.61 -9.04
C THR A 135 -50.69 -55.94 -8.30
N THR A 136 -50.19 -56.04 -7.06
CA THR A 136 -50.33 -57.26 -6.24
C THR A 136 -51.78 -57.59 -5.92
N ASN A 137 -52.61 -56.58 -5.62
CA ASN A 137 -54.05 -56.79 -5.39
C ASN A 137 -54.76 -57.29 -6.66
N ALA A 138 -54.46 -56.70 -7.81
CA ALA A 138 -55.01 -57.15 -9.10
C ALA A 138 -54.58 -58.58 -9.41
N ALA A 139 -53.29 -58.92 -9.23
CA ALA A 139 -52.78 -60.27 -9.41
C ALA A 139 -53.47 -61.28 -8.48
N ARG A 140 -53.69 -60.91 -7.21
CA ARG A 140 -54.42 -61.74 -6.24
C ARG A 140 -55.85 -62.03 -6.70
N HIS A 141 -56.60 -61.01 -7.11
CA HIS A 141 -57.94 -61.18 -7.65
C HIS A 141 -57.97 -62.07 -8.90
N ILE A 142 -56.99 -61.93 -9.79
CA ILE A 142 -56.86 -62.82 -10.96
C ILE A 142 -56.64 -64.27 -10.50
N CYS A 143 -55.78 -64.51 -9.51
CA CYS A 143 -55.57 -65.85 -8.95
C CYS A 143 -56.84 -66.43 -8.32
N GLU A 144 -57.55 -65.65 -7.49
CA GLU A 144 -58.83 -66.07 -6.87
C GLU A 144 -59.88 -66.40 -7.93
N MET A 145 -60.00 -65.58 -8.98
CA MET A 145 -60.93 -65.84 -10.09
C MET A 145 -60.54 -67.06 -10.92
N ALA A 146 -59.25 -67.26 -11.16
CA ALA A 146 -58.74 -68.45 -11.85
C ALA A 146 -58.96 -69.72 -11.01
N GLU A 147 -58.83 -69.64 -9.69
CA GLU A 147 -59.13 -70.74 -8.76
C GLU A 147 -60.61 -71.10 -8.76
N LEU A 148 -61.50 -70.11 -8.61
CA LEU A 148 -62.95 -70.35 -8.70
C LEU A 148 -63.35 -70.96 -10.05
N THR A 149 -62.72 -70.52 -11.14
CA THR A 149 -62.95 -71.13 -12.45
C THR A 149 -62.45 -72.58 -12.49
N ARG A 150 -61.27 -72.88 -11.92
CA ARG A 150 -60.77 -74.25 -11.80
C ARG A 150 -61.67 -75.14 -10.95
N THR A 151 -62.22 -74.65 -9.84
CA THR A 151 -63.16 -75.43 -9.01
C THR A 151 -64.46 -75.67 -9.76
N HIS A 152 -65.06 -74.65 -10.41
CA HIS A 152 -66.26 -74.85 -11.22
C HIS A 152 -66.06 -75.86 -12.35
N ILE A 153 -64.92 -75.82 -13.04
CA ILE A 153 -64.57 -76.82 -14.07
C ILE A 153 -64.40 -78.21 -13.42
N SER A 154 -63.71 -78.31 -12.29
CA SER A 154 -63.51 -79.58 -11.58
C SER A 154 -64.82 -80.18 -11.07
N ASP A 155 -65.73 -79.36 -10.52
CA ASP A 155 -67.05 -79.76 -10.06
C ASP A 155 -67.93 -80.24 -11.23
N ALA A 156 -67.86 -79.55 -12.38
CA ALA A 156 -68.54 -79.98 -13.60
C ALA A 156 -68.01 -81.32 -14.13
N ILE A 157 -66.71 -81.59 -14.00
CA ILE A 157 -66.09 -82.87 -14.36
C ILE A 157 -66.49 -83.98 -13.37
N THR A 158 -66.72 -83.67 -12.09
CA THR A 158 -67.04 -84.66 -11.05
C THR A 158 -68.54 -85.00 -10.98
N ALA A 159 -69.43 -84.06 -11.35
CA ALA A 159 -70.88 -84.28 -11.46
C ALA A 159 -71.30 -85.06 -12.72
N SER A 160 -70.44 -85.16 -13.73
CA SER A 160 -70.65 -85.92 -14.97
C SER A 160 -69.75 -87.16 -15.00
N GLY A 161 -70.23 -88.31 -14.53
CA GLY A 161 -69.50 -89.57 -14.63
C GLY A 161 -69.38 -90.09 -16.07
N ALA A 162 -68.31 -89.70 -16.79
CA ALA A 162 -67.74 -90.43 -17.94
C ALA A 162 -66.32 -89.92 -18.27
N PRO A 163 -65.36 -90.80 -18.62
CA PRO A 163 -63.96 -90.42 -18.77
C PRO A 163 -63.68 -89.88 -20.17
N LEU A 164 -62.98 -88.76 -20.29
CA LEU A 164 -62.27 -88.44 -21.52
C LEU A 164 -60.88 -87.87 -21.24
N ALA A 165 -59.93 -88.69 -21.65
CA ALA A 165 -58.53 -88.35 -21.81
C ALA A 165 -58.33 -87.34 -22.93
N ALA A 166 -57.47 -86.37 -22.64
CA ALA A 166 -56.48 -85.76 -23.54
C ALA A 166 -56.94 -84.82 -24.66
N LEU A 167 -55.97 -83.96 -25.02
CA LEU A 167 -55.94 -82.90 -26.05
C LEU A 167 -56.48 -81.55 -25.54
N LYS A 168 -55.72 -80.45 -25.46
CA LYS A 168 -54.45 -79.99 -26.05
C LYS A 168 -54.18 -78.65 -25.29
N SER A 169 -52.99 -78.23 -24.87
CA SER A 169 -51.79 -77.99 -25.67
C SER A 169 -50.59 -77.74 -24.75
N GLN A 170 -49.50 -78.47 -25.00
CA GLN A 170 -48.13 -77.98 -24.96
C GLN A 170 -47.61 -77.35 -23.64
N SER A 171 -47.25 -78.22 -22.70
CA SER A 171 -45.98 -78.01 -21.97
C SER A 171 -44.82 -78.39 -22.89
N GLY A 172 -43.75 -77.60 -22.83
CA GLY A 172 -42.45 -77.84 -23.51
C GLY A 172 -42.34 -77.11 -24.85
N SER A 173 -41.30 -76.32 -25.13
CA SER A 173 -40.00 -76.19 -24.49
C SER A 173 -39.21 -75.07 -25.18
N LEU A 174 -38.49 -74.23 -24.43
CA LEU A 174 -37.23 -73.60 -24.84
C LEU A 174 -36.51 -73.19 -23.55
N SER A 175 -35.80 -74.10 -22.87
CA SER A 175 -34.43 -74.51 -23.18
C SER A 175 -33.56 -73.37 -23.70
N GLN A 176 -32.69 -72.90 -22.81
CA GLN A 176 -31.41 -72.23 -23.06
C GLN A 176 -31.41 -70.99 -23.97
N SER A 177 -31.24 -69.83 -23.36
CA SER A 177 -30.28 -68.83 -23.82
C SER A 177 -29.23 -68.58 -22.73
N LYS A 178 -28.33 -69.55 -22.56
CA LYS A 178 -26.93 -69.23 -22.30
C LYS A 178 -26.26 -69.30 -23.66
N GLU A 179 -26.02 -68.15 -24.28
CA GLU A 179 -24.96 -68.01 -25.26
C GLU A 179 -24.36 -66.63 -25.09
N GLY A 180 -23.09 -66.63 -24.75
CA GLY A 180 -22.29 -65.43 -24.76
C GLY A 180 -21.85 -65.07 -26.18
N THR A 181 -21.22 -63.91 -26.23
CA THR A 181 -20.24 -63.52 -27.26
C THR A 181 -20.83 -62.91 -28.53
N LEU A 182 -21.22 -61.64 -28.45
CA LEU A 182 -20.72 -60.70 -29.46
C LEU A 182 -19.35 -60.23 -29.00
N ASP A 183 -18.38 -60.94 -29.58
CA ASP A 183 -17.13 -60.42 -30.09
C ASP A 183 -17.01 -58.88 -30.06
N SER A 184 -16.15 -58.39 -29.18
CA SER A 184 -15.41 -57.16 -29.44
C SER A 184 -13.94 -57.48 -29.21
N LYS A 185 -13.38 -58.21 -30.17
CA LYS A 185 -11.96 -58.29 -30.45
C LYS A 185 -11.31 -56.91 -30.36
N HIS A 186 -10.40 -56.81 -29.41
CA HIS A 186 -9.20 -55.98 -29.40
C HIS A 186 -8.91 -55.18 -30.68
N GLN A 187 -9.05 -53.86 -30.58
CA GLN A 187 -8.04 -52.88 -30.95
C GLN A 187 -8.04 -51.85 -29.80
N LYS A 188 -7.19 -52.01 -28.79
CA LYS A 188 -5.93 -51.27 -28.71
C LYS A 188 -5.98 -49.92 -29.43
N PHE A 189 -6.62 -48.94 -28.79
CA PHE A 189 -6.09 -47.58 -28.78
C PHE A 189 -6.19 -47.05 -27.36
N SER A 190 -5.08 -47.22 -26.62
CA SER A 190 -4.63 -46.11 -25.78
C SER A 190 -4.41 -44.90 -26.68
N PRO A 191 -4.74 -43.70 -26.20
CA PRO A 191 -3.73 -42.65 -26.20
C PRO A 191 -3.39 -42.34 -24.75
N SER A 192 -2.11 -42.56 -24.45
CA SER A 192 -1.39 -42.08 -23.29
C SER A 192 -1.77 -40.63 -22.94
N CYS A 193 -1.98 -40.36 -21.66
CA CYS A 193 -1.48 -39.13 -21.10
C CYS A 193 -0.70 -39.50 -19.84
N ASP A 194 0.60 -39.25 -19.94
CA ASP A 194 1.65 -39.74 -19.07
C ASP A 194 1.43 -39.35 -17.61
N SER A 195 1.24 -40.36 -16.75
CA SER A 195 1.67 -40.24 -15.36
C SER A 195 3.17 -40.53 -15.33
N TYR A 196 3.98 -39.55 -15.76
CA TYR A 196 5.41 -39.55 -15.47
C TYR A 196 5.63 -38.82 -14.16
N SER A 197 5.92 -39.60 -13.12
CA SER A 197 6.74 -39.12 -12.02
C SER A 197 8.10 -38.71 -12.59
N GLU A 198 8.40 -37.41 -12.59
CA GLU A 198 9.79 -36.96 -12.58
C GLU A 198 10.13 -36.40 -11.20
N SER A 199 10.79 -37.24 -10.40
CA SER A 199 11.69 -36.78 -9.36
C SER A 199 13.10 -36.90 -9.89
N SER A 200 13.72 -35.76 -10.22
CA SER A 200 15.16 -35.61 -10.45
C SER A 200 15.50 -34.13 -10.26
N ARG A 201 15.92 -33.71 -9.06
CA ARG A 201 17.35 -33.48 -8.75
C ARG A 201 18.19 -33.09 -9.98
N TYR A 202 18.10 -31.84 -10.42
CA TYR A 202 19.29 -31.16 -10.92
C TYR A 202 19.92 -30.34 -9.80
N LYS A 203 21.12 -30.79 -9.42
CA LYS A 203 22.05 -30.04 -8.60
C LYS A 203 22.40 -28.74 -9.32
N ASN A 204 22.25 -27.61 -8.64
CA ASN A 204 23.27 -26.59 -8.71
C ASN A 204 23.92 -26.52 -7.33
N ARG A 205 25.01 -27.28 -7.18
CA ARG A 205 26.13 -26.81 -6.38
C ARG A 205 26.82 -25.79 -7.28
N ASP A 206 26.71 -24.52 -6.91
CA ASP A 206 27.89 -23.67 -6.97
C ASP A 206 27.98 -22.78 -5.73
N ARG A 207 28.95 -23.17 -4.90
CA ARG A 207 29.85 -22.37 -4.06
C ARG A 207 29.27 -21.41 -3.03
N ARG A 208 29.23 -21.95 -1.80
CA ARG A 208 29.72 -21.22 -0.63
C ARG A 208 31.25 -21.01 -0.75
N SER A 209 31.67 -19.78 -0.98
CA SER A 209 32.97 -19.18 -0.59
C SER A 209 32.68 -17.69 -0.36
N SER A 210 32.33 -17.25 0.84
CA SER A 210 33.23 -16.68 1.86
C SER A 210 34.66 -16.31 1.39
N SER A 211 34.98 -15.03 1.59
CA SER A 211 36.30 -14.43 1.88
C SER A 211 37.13 -13.83 0.72
N GLY A 212 37.33 -12.51 0.83
CA GLY A 212 38.25 -11.67 0.02
C GLY A 212 37.76 -10.21 0.00
N SER A 213 37.75 -9.47 1.12
CA SER A 213 38.80 -8.49 1.47
C SER A 213 39.19 -7.51 0.35
N SER A 214 38.61 -6.30 0.37
CA SER A 214 39.34 -5.02 0.27
C SER A 214 38.40 -3.91 0.77
N ARG A 215 38.60 -3.37 1.97
CA ARG A 215 39.41 -2.17 2.27
C ARG A 215 38.75 -0.86 1.78
N GLN A 216 38.40 -0.03 2.78
CA GLN A 216 38.28 1.44 2.77
C GLN A 216 37.05 1.96 2.01
N GLU A 217 36.19 2.87 2.49
CA GLU A 217 36.38 4.02 3.38
C GLU A 217 35.02 4.33 4.05
N SER A 218 34.98 4.31 5.38
CA SER A 218 34.02 5.12 6.13
C SER A 218 34.75 6.42 6.46
N PRO A 219 34.19 7.62 6.23
CA PRO A 219 34.71 8.79 6.88
C PRO A 219 34.22 8.77 8.32
N SER A 220 35.15 8.38 9.19
CA SER A 220 35.04 8.44 10.64
C SER A 220 34.80 9.86 11.13
N VAL A 221 34.00 9.93 12.19
CA VAL A 221 34.04 10.99 13.22
C VAL A 221 35.49 11.21 13.69
N PRO A 222 35.98 12.45 13.87
CA PRO A 222 37.13 12.68 14.72
C PRO A 222 36.68 12.85 16.17
N SER A 223 37.15 11.93 17.02
CA SER A 223 37.06 11.99 18.47
C SER A 223 38.28 12.69 19.07
N SER A 224 38.01 13.41 20.17
CA SER A 224 38.90 13.86 21.25
C SER A 224 39.85 15.03 21.00
N LYS A 225 39.59 16.15 21.69
CA LYS A 225 40.50 16.60 22.77
C LYS A 225 39.80 17.50 23.78
N GLU A 226 39.79 16.97 25.00
CA GLU A 226 39.54 17.60 26.30
C GLU A 226 40.29 18.93 26.50
N ASN A 227 39.58 19.94 26.97
CA ASN A 227 40.10 20.85 27.99
C ASN A 227 38.97 21.36 28.89
N GLU A 228 39.14 21.14 30.19
CA GLU A 228 38.32 21.72 31.24
C GLU A 228 38.56 23.22 31.34
N LYS A 229 37.50 24.04 31.43
CA LYS A 229 37.47 25.26 32.26
C LYS A 229 36.05 25.54 32.79
N LYS A 230 35.89 25.39 34.11
CA LYS A 230 34.79 25.94 34.93
C LYS A 230 34.75 27.47 34.84
N LEU A 231 33.55 28.06 34.72
CA LEU A 231 33.06 29.27 35.42
C LEU A 231 31.51 29.17 35.41
N HIS A 232 30.84 28.94 36.55
CA HIS A 232 30.24 29.97 37.43
C HIS A 232 29.36 30.93 36.61
N GLY A 233 28.03 30.84 36.66
CA GLY A 233 27.20 31.27 37.79
C GLY A 233 26.49 32.58 37.39
N GLU A 234 25.24 32.74 37.84
CA GLU A 234 24.43 33.99 37.78
C GLU A 234 23.45 34.17 36.61
N LYS A 235 22.24 33.64 36.85
CA LYS A 235 20.94 34.33 36.84
C LYS A 235 20.98 35.82 36.44
N MET A 236 20.23 36.19 35.40
CA MET A 236 19.60 37.51 35.35
C MET A 236 18.26 37.42 34.61
N GLU A 237 17.19 37.68 35.35
CA GLU A 237 15.83 37.90 34.89
C GLU A 237 15.72 39.34 34.34
N SER A 238 15.05 39.50 33.20
CA SER A 238 14.44 40.78 32.75
C SER A 238 13.41 40.40 31.67
N SER A 239 12.10 40.33 31.91
CA SER A 239 11.14 41.37 32.32
C SER A 239 11.10 42.56 31.36
N ILE A 240 10.18 42.53 30.37
CA ILE A 240 9.36 43.69 30.05
C ILE A 240 8.01 43.21 29.48
N GLU A 241 6.97 43.58 30.21
CA GLU A 241 5.56 43.60 29.83
C GLU A 241 5.28 45.02 29.34
N GLU A 242 4.74 45.20 28.13
CA GLU A 242 4.03 46.45 27.83
C GLU A 242 3.01 46.31 26.69
N GLN A 243 1.75 46.38 27.12
CA GLN A 243 0.58 47.06 26.53
C GLN A 243 0.04 46.69 25.15
N VAL A 244 -1.17 46.15 25.24
CA VAL A 244 -2.29 46.31 24.32
C VAL A 244 -2.73 47.78 24.25
N GLN A 245 -2.83 48.35 23.06
CA GLN A 245 -3.86 49.35 22.76
C GLN A 245 -4.68 48.93 21.55
N THR A 246 -5.96 48.72 21.84
CA THR A 246 -7.12 48.68 20.96
C THR A 246 -7.34 50.05 20.31
N ALA A 247 -7.55 50.11 18.99
CA ALA A 247 -8.29 51.19 18.35
C ALA A 247 -8.95 50.69 17.06
N ALA A 248 -10.14 51.25 16.82
CA ALA A 248 -11.19 50.79 15.94
C ALA A 248 -10.89 50.90 14.43
N ASP A 249 -11.44 49.93 13.71
CA ASP A 249 -12.33 50.10 12.55
C ASP A 249 -11.89 51.09 11.46
N ASP A 250 -11.45 50.54 10.32
CA ASP A 250 -11.64 51.22 9.05
C ASP A 250 -12.07 50.19 7.98
N SER A 251 -13.34 50.33 7.61
CA SER A 251 -14.06 49.59 6.59
C SER A 251 -13.39 49.76 5.22
N PHE A 252 -12.79 48.69 4.70
CA PHE A 252 -12.49 48.56 3.28
C PHE A 252 -12.99 47.24 2.72
N ARG A 253 -14.07 47.35 1.94
CA ARG A 253 -14.48 46.51 0.81
C ARG A 253 -14.28 45.00 0.97
N SER A 254 -15.42 44.31 1.18
CA SER A 254 -15.61 42.97 0.66
C SER A 254 -15.49 42.98 -0.87
N ASP A 255 -14.27 42.89 -1.39
CA ASP A 255 -14.04 42.45 -2.76
C ASP A 255 -13.95 40.93 -2.75
N SER A 256 -14.89 40.33 -3.48
CA SER A 256 -15.09 38.91 -3.68
C SER A 256 -13.78 38.15 -3.86
N VAL A 257 -13.52 37.21 -2.95
CA VAL A 257 -12.48 36.19 -3.12
C VAL A 257 -12.82 35.41 -4.41
N PRO A 258 -11.92 35.33 -5.41
CA PRO A 258 -12.13 34.40 -6.52
C PRO A 258 -12.15 33.01 -5.91
N SER A 259 -13.26 32.28 -6.09
CA SER A 259 -13.41 30.90 -5.64
C SER A 259 -12.14 30.11 -5.98
N LEU A 260 -11.48 29.61 -4.94
CA LEU A 260 -10.35 28.70 -5.06
C LEU A 260 -10.75 27.55 -5.99
N PRO A 261 -9.98 27.23 -7.05
CA PRO A 261 -10.26 26.03 -7.82
C PRO A 261 -10.10 24.84 -6.88
N ASP A 262 -11.13 24.00 -6.81
CA ASP A 262 -11.17 22.76 -6.02
C ASP A 262 -9.85 21.99 -6.21
N GLU A 263 -9.18 21.56 -5.13
CA GLU A 263 -7.88 20.89 -5.21
C GLU A 263 -7.92 19.64 -6.12
N LYS A 264 -9.11 19.08 -6.31
CA LYS A 264 -9.38 17.97 -7.24
C LYS A 264 -9.06 18.34 -8.69
N ASP A 265 -9.33 19.57 -9.13
CA ASP A 265 -9.02 20.04 -10.48
C ASP A 265 -7.51 20.22 -10.70
N LEU A 266 -6.78 20.61 -9.66
CA LEU A 266 -5.32 20.71 -9.71
C LEU A 266 -4.68 19.32 -9.81
N THR A 267 -5.23 18.33 -9.11
CA THR A 267 -4.76 16.93 -9.22
C THR A 267 -5.10 16.31 -10.57
N TRP A 268 -6.28 16.59 -11.14
CA TRP A 268 -6.66 16.11 -12.48
C TRP A 268 -5.77 16.72 -13.57
N LYS A 269 -5.60 18.05 -13.58
CA LYS A 269 -4.74 18.74 -14.55
C LYS A 269 -3.28 18.27 -14.47
N ARG A 270 -2.78 18.00 -13.25
CA ARG A 270 -1.43 17.46 -13.06
C ARG A 270 -1.29 16.02 -13.56
N LYS A 271 -2.27 15.16 -13.30
CA LYS A 271 -2.33 13.78 -13.82
C LYS A 271 -2.42 13.77 -15.36
N GLU A 272 -3.22 14.66 -15.93
CA GLU A 272 -3.37 14.81 -17.39
C GLU A 272 -2.07 15.27 -18.06
N ALA A 273 -1.35 16.23 -17.45
CA ALA A 273 -0.06 16.69 -17.95
C ALA A 273 1.01 15.58 -17.93
N ILE A 274 1.02 14.76 -16.88
CA ILE A 274 1.91 13.60 -16.77
C ILE A 274 1.56 12.55 -17.84
N MET A 275 0.28 12.24 -18.02
CA MET A 275 -0.18 11.27 -19.02
C MET A 275 0.13 11.72 -20.45
N LYS A 276 -0.08 13.00 -20.78
CA LYS A 276 0.32 13.58 -22.08
C LYS A 276 1.83 13.50 -22.30
N THR A 277 2.63 13.73 -21.26
CA THR A 277 4.09 13.62 -21.33
C THR A 277 4.54 12.18 -21.56
N LEU A 278 3.89 11.20 -20.91
CA LEU A 278 4.16 9.77 -21.09
C LEU A 278 3.75 9.27 -22.48
N MET A 279 2.56 9.66 -22.97
CA MET A 279 2.09 9.35 -24.32
C MET A 279 3.02 9.91 -25.41
N LYS A 280 3.59 11.09 -25.18
CA LYS A 280 4.54 11.74 -26.12
C LYS A 280 5.94 11.14 -26.06
N LYS A 281 6.30 10.45 -24.96
CA LYS A 281 7.58 9.74 -24.78
C LYS A 281 7.51 8.26 -25.16
N LEU A 282 6.33 7.70 -25.45
CA LEU A 282 6.23 6.35 -25.99
C LEU A 282 6.75 6.36 -27.44
N PRO A 283 7.82 5.63 -27.78
CA PRO A 283 8.23 5.52 -29.16
C PRO A 283 7.14 4.75 -29.92
N GLN A 284 6.53 5.39 -30.93
CA GLN A 284 5.75 4.68 -31.94
C GLN A 284 6.69 3.71 -32.66
N LYS A 285 6.80 2.48 -32.15
CA LYS A 285 7.39 1.37 -32.90
C LYS A 285 6.48 1.13 -34.09
N ARG A 286 6.83 1.74 -35.24
CA ARG A 286 6.29 1.35 -36.54
C ARG A 286 6.56 -0.14 -36.71
N LEU A 287 5.50 -0.94 -36.66
CA LEU A 287 5.50 -2.31 -37.11
C LEU A 287 5.75 -2.28 -38.63
N HIS A 288 7.00 -2.48 -39.03
CA HIS A 288 7.31 -2.83 -40.41
C HIS A 288 7.23 -4.36 -40.50
N CYS A 289 6.13 -4.86 -41.06
CA CYS A 289 6.00 -6.25 -41.44
C CYS A 289 6.76 -6.47 -42.77
N PRO A 290 7.58 -7.52 -42.91
CA PRO A 290 7.85 -8.11 -44.20
C PRO A 290 6.75 -9.14 -44.51
N LEU A 291 6.07 -8.99 -45.64
CA LEU A 291 5.24 -10.04 -46.23
C LEU A 291 6.15 -11.16 -46.79
N PRO A 292 5.63 -12.41 -46.83
CA PRO A 292 6.40 -13.62 -47.15
C PRO A 292 6.88 -13.70 -48.60
#